data_AF-A0A4R4LMZ8-F1
#
_entry.id   AF-A0A4R4LMZ8-F1
#
_cell.length_a   1.000
_cell.length_b   1.000
_cell.length_c   1.000
_cell.angle_alpha   90.00
_cell.angle_beta   90.00
_cell.angle_gamma   90.00
#
_symmetry.space_group_name_H-M   'P 1'
#
loop_
_entity.id
_entity.type
_entity.pdbx_description
1 polymer ?
#
loop_
_entity_poly.entity_id
_entity_poly.type
_entity_poly.pdbx_seq_one_letter_code
_entity_poly.pdbx_strand_id
1 'polypeptide(L)'
;MDRKRSAAAAGQAWQIYAETLKPDAPGLWERIRSVPRMLKSAMRGQYKGLSYGTLGLLALGVVYIISPIDAIPDVIPVAGIVDDTGLALWMLAVLVKSAGDFVTWERSGRPTVLVGEPVD
;
A
#
# COMPACT_ATOMS: atom_id res chain seq x y z
N MET A 1 -13.07 13.98 25.60
CA MET A 1 -13.53 13.17 24.46
C MET A 1 -13.35 14.01 23.19
N ASP A 2 -12.20 13.85 22.52
CA ASP A 2 -11.69 14.76 21.48
C ASP A 2 -12.12 14.39 20.06
N ARG A 3 -12.98 15.23 19.47
CA ARG A 3 -13.50 15.15 18.09
C ARG A 3 -12.52 15.67 17.01
N LYS A 4 -11.22 15.84 17.32
CA LYS A 4 -10.27 16.61 16.49
C LYS A 4 -9.31 15.78 15.63
N ARG A 5 -9.36 14.44 15.67
CA ARG A 5 -8.42 13.58 14.91
C ARG A 5 -8.93 13.14 13.53
N SER A 6 -10.22 13.27 13.26
CA SER A 6 -10.84 12.72 12.03
C SER A 6 -10.71 13.61 10.79
N ALA A 7 -10.28 14.87 10.92
CA ALA A 7 -10.16 15.81 9.81
C ALA A 7 -8.80 15.76 9.10
N ALA A 8 -7.74 15.29 9.78
CA ALA A 8 -6.39 15.22 9.21
C ALA A 8 -6.24 14.12 8.14
N ALA A 9 -6.97 13.01 8.30
CA ALA A 9 -6.94 11.88 7.36
C ALA A 9 -7.57 12.22 5.99
N ALA A 10 -8.66 13.00 6.00
CA ALA A 10 -9.33 13.42 4.77
C ALA A 10 -8.51 14.45 3.97
N GLY A 11 -7.79 15.35 4.64
CA GLY A 11 -6.91 16.33 3.98
C GLY A 11 -5.70 15.69 3.28
N GLN A 12 -5.09 14.67 3.90
CA GLN A 12 -4.00 13.92 3.27
C GLN A 12 -4.50 13.06 2.09
N ALA A 13 -5.70 12.46 2.21
CA ALA A 13 -6.31 11.70 1.13
C ALA A 13 -6.61 12.55 -0.12
N TRP A 14 -7.01 13.81 0.06
CA TRP A 14 -7.27 14.74 -1.04
C TRP A 14 -6.02 15.14 -1.82
N GLN A 15 -4.90 15.39 -1.14
CA GLN A 15 -3.64 15.72 -1.82
C GLN A 15 -3.11 14.54 -2.65
N ILE A 16 -3.27 13.34 -2.11
CA ILE A 16 -2.92 12.08 -2.79
C ILE A 16 -3.80 11.88 -4.03
N TYR A 17 -5.10 12.13 -3.92
CA TYR A 17 -6.04 11.98 -5.04
C TYR A 17 -5.78 13.01 -6.16
N ALA A 18 -5.53 14.28 -5.80
CA ALA A 18 -5.21 15.35 -6.74
C ALA A 18 -3.91 15.08 -7.51
N GLU A 19 -2.91 14.46 -6.88
CA GLU A 19 -1.67 14.04 -7.53
C GLU A 19 -1.85 12.87 -8.50
N THR A 20 -2.78 11.94 -8.20
CA THR A 20 -3.06 10.80 -9.09
C THR A 20 -3.82 11.15 -10.38
N LEU A 21 -4.36 12.37 -10.50
CA LEU A 21 -5.04 12.89 -11.70
C LEU A 21 -4.09 13.53 -12.73
N LYS A 22 -2.77 13.51 -12.48
CA LYS A 22 -1.77 14.00 -13.44
C LYS A 22 -1.77 13.12 -14.72
N PRO A 23 -1.64 13.70 -15.93
CA PRO A 23 -1.71 12.96 -17.21
C PRO A 23 -0.71 11.81 -17.38
N ASP A 24 0.41 11.84 -16.65
CA ASP A 24 1.48 10.83 -16.69
C ASP A 24 1.33 9.75 -15.60
N ALA A 25 0.18 9.73 -14.90
CA ALA A 25 -0.07 8.77 -13.84
C ALA A 25 -0.30 7.35 -14.38
N PRO A 26 0.17 6.30 -13.67
CA PRO A 26 -0.12 4.91 -14.02
C PRO A 26 -1.63 4.64 -14.11
N GLY A 27 -2.05 3.97 -15.18
CA GLY A 27 -3.45 3.59 -15.37
C GLY A 27 -3.91 2.57 -14.34
N LEU A 28 -5.22 2.52 -14.05
CA LEU A 28 -5.79 1.61 -13.05
C LEU A 28 -5.41 0.13 -13.30
N TRP A 29 -5.46 -0.31 -14.55
CA TRP A 29 -5.11 -1.67 -14.92
C TRP A 29 -3.64 -2.01 -14.67
N GLU A 30 -2.75 -1.06 -14.96
CA GLU A 30 -1.33 -1.19 -14.72
C GLU A 30 -1.02 -1.28 -13.22
N ARG A 31 -1.70 -0.45 -12.41
CA ARG A 31 -1.64 -0.52 -10.95
C ARG A 31 -2.04 -1.90 -10.45
N ILE A 32 -3.19 -2.43 -10.86
CA ILE A 32 -3.66 -3.77 -10.47
C ILE A 32 -2.63 -4.84 -10.84
N ARG A 33 -2.13 -4.84 -12.07
CA ARG A 33 -1.11 -5.80 -12.54
C ARG A 33 0.25 -5.63 -11.83
N SER A 34 0.52 -4.47 -11.26
CA SER A 34 1.74 -4.20 -10.51
C SER A 34 1.71 -4.75 -9.09
N VAL A 35 0.52 -4.97 -8.50
CA VAL A 35 0.37 -5.37 -7.07
C VAL A 35 1.23 -6.59 -6.70
N PRO A 36 1.23 -7.71 -7.45
CA PRO A 36 2.06 -8.87 -7.09
C PRO A 36 3.56 -8.56 -7.12
N ARG A 37 3.99 -7.71 -8.07
CA ARG A 37 5.40 -7.30 -8.23
C ARG A 37 5.81 -6.30 -7.15
N MET A 38 4.92 -5.38 -6.79
CA MET A 38 5.08 -4.46 -5.67
C MET A 38 5.30 -5.23 -4.37
N LEU A 39 4.41 -6.17 -4.06
CA LEU A 39 4.52 -7.00 -2.85
C LEU A 39 5.82 -7.81 -2.85
N LYS A 40 6.15 -8.48 -3.96
CA LYS A 40 7.42 -9.23 -4.09
C LYS A 40 8.65 -8.33 -3.89
N SER A 41 8.64 -7.12 -4.46
CA SER A 41 9.74 -6.15 -4.33
C SER A 41 9.87 -5.62 -2.90
N ALA A 42 8.74 -5.37 -2.23
CA ALA A 42 8.69 -4.94 -0.84
C ALA A 42 9.17 -6.04 0.13
N MET A 43 8.72 -7.28 -0.06
CA MET A 43 9.18 -8.44 0.71
C MET A 43 10.69 -8.70 0.55
N ARG A 44 11.25 -8.37 -0.61
CA ARG A 44 12.69 -8.47 -0.89
C ARG A 44 13.50 -7.26 -0.41
N GLY A 45 12.84 -6.25 0.20
CA GLY A 45 13.48 -5.01 0.63
C GLY A 45 13.96 -4.10 -0.50
N GLN A 46 13.62 -4.42 -1.75
CA GLN A 46 14.00 -3.65 -2.95
C GLN A 46 13.13 -2.39 -3.09
N TYR A 47 11.86 -2.49 -2.69
CA TYR A 47 10.95 -1.36 -2.66
C TYR A 47 10.64 -0.96 -1.21
N LYS A 48 11.07 0.25 -0.82
CA LYS A 48 10.87 0.81 0.53
C LYS A 48 9.72 1.81 0.62
N GLY A 49 8.88 1.91 -0.42
CA GLY A 49 7.73 2.82 -0.46
C GLY A 49 6.52 2.35 0.36
N LEU A 50 6.55 1.13 0.92
CA LEU A 50 5.54 0.61 1.83
C LEU A 50 6.05 0.63 3.27
N SER A 51 5.24 1.12 4.20
CA SER A 51 5.50 0.91 5.63
C SER A 51 5.36 -0.57 5.99
N TYR A 52 6.08 -1.04 7.02
CA TYR A 52 5.95 -2.42 7.50
C TYR A 52 4.51 -2.77 7.90
N GLY A 53 3.77 -1.83 8.48
CA GLY A 53 2.35 -2.01 8.81
C GLY A 53 1.46 -2.16 7.57
N THR A 54 1.68 -1.34 6.54
CA THR A 54 0.97 -1.44 5.26
C THR A 54 1.29 -2.74 4.54
N LEU A 55 2.56 -3.16 4.54
CA LEU A 55 2.98 -4.43 3.96
C LEU A 55 2.33 -5.62 4.68
N GLY A 56 2.27 -5.57 6.03
CA GLY A 56 1.59 -6.58 6.84
C GLY A 56 0.08 -6.67 6.53
N LEU A 57 -0.60 -5.53 6.43
CA LEU A 57 -2.03 -5.47 6.08
C LEU A 57 -2.30 -6.03 4.67
N LEU A 58 -1.47 -5.67 3.68
CA LEU A 58 -1.60 -6.20 2.33
C LEU A 58 -1.27 -7.69 2.27
N ALA A 59 -0.28 -8.15 3.02
CA ALA A 59 0.06 -9.57 3.13
C ALA A 59 -1.10 -10.37 3.75
N LEU A 60 -1.71 -9.87 4.84
CA LEU A 60 -2.90 -10.47 5.44
C LEU A 60 -4.07 -10.54 4.43
N GLY A 61 -4.30 -9.48 3.66
CA GLY A 61 -5.31 -9.47 2.60
C GLY A 61 -5.04 -10.50 1.49
N VAL A 62 -3.78 -10.67 1.06
CA VAL A 62 -3.42 -11.69 0.06
C VAL A 62 -3.57 -13.10 0.62
N VAL A 63 -3.17 -13.32 1.87
CA VAL A 63 -3.36 -14.61 2.57
C VAL A 63 -4.85 -14.96 2.64
N TYR A 64 -5.71 -13.99 2.96
CA TYR A 64 -7.17 -14.16 2.96
C TYR A 64 -7.73 -14.57 1.59
N ILE A 65 -7.19 -14.05 0.49
CA ILE A 65 -7.63 -14.41 -0.87
C ILE A 65 -7.15 -15.82 -1.28
N ILE A 66 -5.91 -16.19 -0.93
CA ILE A 66 -5.30 -17.46 -1.35
C ILE A 66 -5.81 -18.63 -0.50
N SER A 67 -5.97 -18.43 0.81
CA SER A 67 -6.51 -19.42 1.72
C SER A 67 -7.41 -18.71 2.76
N PRO A 68 -8.71 -18.54 2.46
CA PRO A 68 -9.65 -17.92 3.39
C PRO A 68 -9.86 -18.73 4.70
N ILE A 69 -9.22 -19.90 4.87
CA ILE A 69 -9.53 -20.85 5.94
C ILE A 69 -8.36 -21.12 6.91
N ASP A 70 -7.09 -20.93 6.52
CA ASP A 70 -5.96 -21.52 7.27
C ASP A 70 -5.01 -20.52 7.96
N ALA A 71 -5.37 -19.23 7.99
CA ALA A 71 -4.57 -18.18 8.65
C ALA A 71 -5.20 -17.63 9.94
N ILE A 72 -6.20 -18.33 10.47
CA ILE A 72 -6.77 -18.09 11.80
C ILE A 72 -6.30 -19.19 12.76
N PRO A 73 -5.01 -19.30 13.12
CA PRO A 73 -4.66 -20.04 14.32
C PRO A 73 -5.11 -19.19 15.52
N ASP A 74 -6.31 -19.44 16.03
CA ASP A 74 -6.78 -19.31 17.44
C ASP A 74 -6.31 -18.14 18.36
N VAL A 75 -5.78 -17.00 17.87
CA VAL A 75 -5.28 -15.90 18.72
C VAL A 75 -5.98 -14.54 18.59
N ILE A 76 -7.18 -14.45 18.00
CA ILE A 76 -7.95 -13.19 18.05
C ILE A 76 -9.33 -13.39 18.70
N PRO A 77 -9.42 -13.37 20.05
CA PRO A 77 -10.69 -13.25 20.75
C PRO A 77 -11.25 -11.81 20.74
N VAL A 78 -10.63 -10.86 20.03
CA VAL A 78 -10.93 -9.41 20.13
C VAL A 78 -10.79 -8.69 18.77
N ALA A 79 -11.62 -9.03 17.81
CA ALA A 79 -11.84 -8.17 16.64
C ALA A 79 -13.31 -8.20 16.23
N GLY A 80 -14.18 -7.89 17.20
CA GLY A 80 -15.54 -7.50 16.86
C GLY A 80 -15.48 -6.22 15.99
N ILE A 81 -16.00 -6.32 14.77
CA ILE A 81 -16.81 -5.28 14.13
C ILE A 81 -16.09 -3.92 14.00
N VAL A 82 -15.13 -3.79 13.08
CA VAL A 82 -14.67 -2.47 12.62
C VAL A 82 -15.33 -2.20 11.26
N ASP A 83 -16.57 -1.68 11.29
CA ASP A 83 -17.31 -1.08 10.15
C ASP A 83 -16.79 -1.48 8.75
N ASP A 84 -17.02 -2.76 8.38
CA ASP A 84 -16.23 -3.53 7.40
C ASP A 84 -16.05 -2.87 6.02
N THR A 85 -17.00 -2.05 5.61
CA THR A 85 -16.95 -1.37 4.31
C THR A 85 -15.96 -0.21 4.32
N GLY A 86 -15.89 0.57 5.41
CA GLY A 86 -15.00 1.72 5.51
C GLY A 86 -13.53 1.29 5.53
N LEU A 87 -13.22 0.22 6.26
CA LEU A 87 -11.89 -0.36 6.30
C LEU A 87 -11.48 -0.92 4.94
N ALA A 88 -12.36 -1.68 4.27
CA ALA A 88 -12.09 -2.24 2.95
C ALA A 88 -11.85 -1.13 1.90
N LEU A 89 -12.67 -0.08 1.90
CA LEU A 89 -12.50 1.07 1.00
C LEU A 89 -11.21 1.82 1.28
N TRP A 90 -10.85 2.02 2.55
CA TRP A 90 -9.58 2.64 2.93
C TRP A 90 -8.39 1.78 2.48
N MET A 91 -8.44 0.47 2.68
CA MET A 91 -7.40 -0.46 2.22
C MET A 91 -7.27 -0.44 0.69
N LEU A 92 -8.38 -0.39 -0.04
CA LEU A 92 -8.39 -0.30 -1.49
C LEU A 92 -7.75 1.02 -1.96
N ALA A 93 -8.08 2.15 -1.31
CA ALA A 93 -7.48 3.45 -1.63
C ALA A 93 -5.97 3.45 -1.39
N VAL A 94 -5.51 2.88 -0.27
CA VAL A 94 -4.08 2.72 0.03
C VAL A 94 -3.40 1.83 -1.02
N LEU A 95 -4.02 0.71 -1.38
CA LEU A 95 -3.47 -0.22 -2.38
C LEU A 95 -3.33 0.43 -3.75
N VAL A 96 -4.38 1.12 -4.22
CA VAL A 96 -4.36 1.82 -5.52
C VAL A 96 -3.31 2.91 -5.53
N LYS A 97 -3.18 3.68 -4.44
CA LYS A 97 -2.13 4.69 -4.30
C LYS A 97 -0.74 4.05 -4.39
N SER A 98 -0.45 3.10 -3.51
CA SER A 98 0.86 2.46 -3.42
C SER A 98 1.25 1.74 -4.71
N ALA A 99 0.30 1.12 -5.40
CA ALA A 99 0.54 0.52 -6.71
C ALA A 99 0.93 1.56 -7.77
N GLY A 100 0.35 2.76 -7.73
CA GLY A 100 0.77 3.89 -8.57
C GLY A 100 2.21 4.32 -8.26
N ASP A 101 2.50 4.54 -6.98
CA ASP A 101 3.84 4.93 -6.51
C ASP A 101 4.90 3.88 -6.92
N PHE A 102 4.55 2.60 -6.83
CA PHE A 102 5.40 1.49 -7.25
C PHE A 102 5.64 1.48 -8.77
N VAL A 103 4.61 1.67 -9.60
CA VAL A 103 4.78 1.73 -11.05
C VAL A 103 5.67 2.91 -11.44
N THR A 104 5.48 4.07 -10.83
CA THR A 104 6.33 5.25 -11.07
C THR A 104 7.79 4.95 -10.70
N TRP A 105 8.02 4.33 -9.54
CA TRP A 105 9.37 3.89 -9.12
C TRP A 105 9.98 2.84 -10.06
N GLU A 106 9.17 1.94 -10.61
CA GLU A 106 9.64 0.92 -11.53
C GLU A 106 10.04 1.53 -12.88
N ARG A 107 9.25 2.48 -13.38
CA ARG A 107 9.52 3.23 -14.61
C ARG A 107 10.75 4.13 -14.50
N SER A 108 11.06 4.66 -13.31
CA SER A 108 12.27 5.47 -13.08
C SER A 108 13.56 4.66 -13.00
N GLY A 109 13.52 3.36 -13.32
CA GLY A 109 14.72 2.54 -13.51
C GLY A 109 15.22 1.85 -12.25
N ARG A 110 14.40 1.74 -11.19
CA ARG A 110 14.75 1.11 -9.90
C ARG A 110 16.10 1.64 -9.42
N PRO A 111 16.18 2.83 -8.77
CA PRO A 111 17.43 3.44 -8.38
C PRO A 111 18.35 2.41 -7.74
N THR A 112 19.33 1.97 -8.53
CA THR A 112 20.34 1.02 -8.09
C THR A 112 21.24 1.89 -7.25
N VAL A 113 21.15 1.73 -5.93
CA VAL A 113 22.10 2.39 -5.04
C VAL A 113 23.47 1.87 -5.45
N LEU A 114 24.20 2.67 -6.24
CA LEU A 114 25.61 2.47 -6.50
C LEU A 114 26.31 2.73 -5.17
N VAL A 115 26.45 1.68 -4.37
CA VAL A 115 27.27 1.72 -3.16
C VAL A 115 28.72 1.89 -3.64
N GLY A 116 29.23 3.13 -3.64
CA GLY A 116 30.65 3.35 -3.90
C GLY A 116 31.12 4.69 -4.48
N GLU A 117 30.27 5.63 -4.88
CA GLU A 117 30.79 6.93 -5.34
C GLU A 117 31.04 7.87 -4.15
N PRO A 118 32.30 8.28 -3.90
CA PRO A 118 32.57 9.39 -3.00
C PRO A 118 32.04 10.66 -3.64
N VAL A 119 31.26 11.42 -2.88
CA VAL A 119 30.89 12.79 -3.24
C VAL A 119 32.14 13.63 -2.98
N ASP A 120 32.83 14.05 -4.04
CA ASP A 120 33.85 15.12 -3.99
C ASP A 120 33.20 16.48 -3.70
#